data_AF-A0A367K0I0-F1
#
_entry.id   AF-A0A367K0I0-F1
#
_cell.length_a   1.000
_cell.length_b   1.000
_cell.length_c   1.000
_cell.angle_alpha   90.00
_cell.angle_beta   90.00
_cell.angle_gamma   90.00
#
_symmetry.space_group_name_H-M   'P 1'
#
loop_
_entity.id
_entity.type
_entity.pdbx_description
1 polymer ?
#
loop_
_entity_poly.entity_id
_entity_poly.type
_entity_poly.pdbx_seq_one_letter_code
_entity_poly.pdbx_strand_id
1 'polypeptide(L)'
;EAKQNYVKTQKPKWYEMFEKYYQQNSKGPYILGDRITYMDFMVYHLIDDEESIPTLSNYPSLKLLVEEFEKRPKIKEYLDSLK
;
A
#
# COMPACT_ATOMS: atom_id res chain seq x y z
N GLU A 1 15.99 20.59 -2.19
CA GLU A 1 15.81 20.20 -3.62
C GLU A 1 15.42 18.73 -3.77
N ALA A 2 16.24 17.77 -3.33
CA ALA A 2 15.96 16.32 -3.43
C ALA A 2 14.60 15.89 -2.85
N LYS A 3 14.24 16.34 -1.63
CA LYS A 3 12.93 16.02 -1.01
C LYS A 3 11.74 16.51 -1.84
N GLN A 4 11.84 17.67 -2.47
CA GLN A 4 10.75 18.20 -3.30
C GLN A 4 10.61 17.45 -4.62
N ASN A 5 11.74 17.08 -5.24
CA ASN A 5 11.72 16.24 -6.43
C ASN A 5 11.10 14.87 -6.13
N TYR A 6 11.46 14.26 -5.00
CA TYR A 6 10.88 13.00 -4.54
C TYR A 6 9.35 13.06 -4.46
N VAL A 7 8.82 14.02 -3.70
CA VAL A 7 7.38 14.17 -3.47
C VAL A 7 6.62 14.48 -4.75
N LYS A 8 7.18 15.33 -5.63
CA LYS A 8 6.47 15.81 -6.83
C LYS A 8 6.57 14.87 -8.02
N THR A 9 7.63 14.06 -8.11
CA THR A 9 7.89 13.27 -9.33
C THR A 9 8.02 11.79 -9.06
N GLN A 10 8.84 11.38 -8.09
CA GLN A 10 9.17 9.98 -7.89
C GLN A 10 8.01 9.24 -7.20
N LYS A 11 7.52 9.79 -6.09
CA LYS A 11 6.44 9.18 -5.31
C LYS A 11 5.18 8.90 -6.15
N PRO A 12 4.61 9.85 -6.92
CA PRO A 12 3.45 9.56 -7.77
C PRO A 12 3.72 8.44 -8.79
N LYS A 13 4.90 8.43 -9.42
CA LYS A 13 5.28 7.37 -10.38
C LYS A 13 5.34 5.99 -9.74
N TRP A 14 5.88 5.89 -8.52
CA TRP A 14 5.93 4.63 -7.79
C TRP A 14 4.52 4.13 -7.43
N TYR A 15 3.65 5.01 -6.94
CA TYR A 15 2.28 4.65 -6.59
C TYR A 15 1.47 4.24 -7.83
N GLU A 16 1.60 4.96 -8.95
CA GLU A 16 1.01 4.56 -10.23
C GLU A 16 1.52 3.20 -10.71
N MET A 17 2.82 2.92 -10.52
CA MET A 17 3.41 1.63 -10.89
C MET A 17 2.86 0.50 -10.02
N PHE A 18 2.82 0.67 -8.69
CA PHE A 18 2.26 -0.34 -7.81
C PHE A 18 0.78 -0.56 -8.09
N GLU A 19 -0.02 0.50 -8.20
CA GLU A 19 -1.44 0.39 -8.54
C GLU A 19 -1.65 -0.47 -9.80
N LYS A 20 -0.87 -0.24 -10.87
CA LYS A 20 -0.93 -1.06 -12.09
C LYS A 20 -0.61 -2.54 -11.84
N TYR A 21 0.37 -2.85 -11.00
CA TYR A 21 0.70 -4.25 -10.68
C TYR A 21 -0.40 -4.93 -9.87
N TYR A 22 -0.97 -4.25 -8.88
CA TYR A 22 -2.07 -4.80 -8.10
C TYR A 22 -3.36 -4.96 -8.94
N GLN A 23 -3.60 -4.07 -9.91
CA GLN A 23 -4.72 -4.19 -10.85
C GLN A 23 -4.61 -5.39 -11.80
N GLN A 24 -3.40 -5.88 -12.11
CA GLN A 24 -3.21 -7.02 -13.02
C GLN A 24 -3.76 -8.34 -12.45
N ASN A 25 -3.94 -8.42 -11.13
CA ASN A 25 -4.38 -9.64 -10.47
C ASN A 25 -5.75 -9.44 -9.82
N SER A 26 -6.82 -9.74 -10.56
CA SER A 26 -8.20 -9.55 -10.09
C SER A 26 -8.67 -10.53 -9.00
N LYS A 27 -7.83 -11.49 -8.62
CA LYS A 27 -8.18 -12.57 -7.69
C LYS A 27 -8.03 -12.21 -6.21
N GLY A 28 -7.62 -10.99 -5.88
CA GLY A 28 -7.55 -10.57 -4.49
C GLY A 28 -6.78 -9.25 -4.30
N PRO A 29 -6.55 -8.86 -3.04
CA PRO A 29 -5.97 -7.57 -2.68
C PRO A 29 -4.44 -7.53 -2.77
N TYR A 30 -3.78 -8.65 -3.04
CA TYR A 30 -2.32 -8.79 -3.00
C TYR A 30 -1.72 -8.82 -4.41
N ILE A 31 -0.41 -8.60 -4.52
CA ILE A 31 0.28 -8.59 -5.82
C ILE A 31 0.16 -9.94 -6.55
N LEU A 32 0.04 -11.05 -5.82
CA LEU A 32 -0.23 -12.39 -6.35
C LEU A 32 -1.70 -12.81 -6.18
N GLY A 33 -2.64 -11.85 -6.19
CA GLY A 33 -4.07 -12.08 -6.07
C GLY A 33 -4.49 -12.32 -4.63
N ASP A 34 -4.80 -13.57 -4.28
CA ASP A 34 -5.27 -13.98 -2.95
C ASP A 34 -4.16 -14.34 -1.97
N ARG A 35 -2.94 -14.56 -2.48
CA ARG A 35 -1.78 -14.92 -1.67
C ARG A 35 -0.96 -13.70 -1.30
N ILE A 36 -0.91 -13.40 0.00
CA ILE A 36 0.01 -12.40 0.52
C ILE A 36 1.47 -12.86 0.43
N THR A 37 2.34 -11.92 0.06
CA THR A 37 3.78 -12.10 -0.05
C THR A 37 4.50 -11.05 0.77
N TYR A 38 5.81 -11.22 0.96
CA TYR A 38 6.64 -10.21 1.64
C TYR A 38 6.61 -8.84 0.95
N MET A 39 6.42 -8.81 -0.38
CA MET A 39 6.33 -7.57 -1.15
C MET A 39 5.16 -6.69 -0.66
N ASP A 40 4.02 -7.30 -0.37
CA ASP A 40 2.82 -6.59 0.11
C ASP A 40 3.08 -5.87 1.44
N PHE A 41 3.94 -6.41 2.31
CA PHE A 41 4.35 -5.75 3.54
C PHE A 41 5.23 -4.54 3.25
N MET A 42 6.12 -4.61 2.26
CA MET A 42 7.00 -3.48 1.90
C MET A 42 6.19 -2.33 1.30
N VAL A 43 5.19 -2.64 0.47
CA VAL A 43 4.27 -1.62 -0.08
C VAL A 43 3.42 -1.00 1.03
N TYR A 44 2.91 -1.80 1.97
CA TYR A 44 2.18 -1.29 3.12
C TYR A 44 3.04 -0.31 3.95
N HIS A 45 4.25 -0.71 4.35
CA HIS A 45 5.14 0.17 5.11
C HIS A 45 5.47 1.46 4.36
N LEU A 46 5.72 1.39 3.05
CA LEU A 46 5.98 2.58 2.23
C LEU A 46 4.79 3.56 2.27
N ILE A 47 3.55 3.04 2.25
CA ILE A 47 2.34 3.85 2.30
C ILE A 47 2.12 4.46 3.69
N ASP A 48 2.36 3.66 4.74
CA ASP A 48 2.20 4.03 6.15
C ASP A 48 3.24 5.08 6.59
N ASP A 49 4.53 4.82 6.34
CA ASP A 49 5.66 5.71 6.68
C ASP A 49 5.52 7.10 6.05
N GLU A 50 4.86 7.18 4.90
CA GLU A 50 4.63 8.42 4.19
C GLU A 50 3.30 9.10 4.52
N GLU A 51 2.56 8.61 5.53
CA GLU A 51 1.24 9.08 5.93
C GLU A 51 0.27 9.21 4.75
N SER A 52 0.40 8.32 3.76
CA SER A 52 -0.20 8.48 2.43
C SER A 52 -1.55 7.82 2.29
N ILE A 53 -2.02 7.15 3.35
CA ILE A 53 -3.35 6.53 3.43
C ILE A 53 -4.47 7.48 2.96
N PRO A 54 -4.50 8.78 3.34
CA PRO A 54 -5.55 9.70 2.87
C PRO A 54 -5.50 9.97 1.35
N THR A 55 -4.35 9.79 0.71
CA THR A 55 -4.14 10.03 -0.73
C THR A 55 -4.41 8.81 -1.61
N LEU A 56 -4.69 7.64 -1.00
CA LEU A 56 -5.03 6.41 -1.70
C LEU A 56 -6.41 6.44 -2.39
N SER A 57 -7.18 7.51 -2.24
CA SER A 57 -8.44 7.69 -2.98
C SER A 57 -8.26 7.62 -4.50
N ASN A 58 -7.07 7.94 -5.00
CA ASN A 58 -6.71 7.85 -6.41
C ASN A 58 -6.20 6.45 -6.83
N TYR A 59 -6.00 5.54 -5.88
CA TYR A 59 -5.34 4.24 -6.06
C TYR A 59 -6.19 3.12 -5.43
N PRO A 60 -7.31 2.71 -6.07
CA PRO A 60 -8.28 1.80 -5.48
C PRO A 60 -7.70 0.41 -5.13
N SER A 61 -6.76 -0.12 -5.91
CA SER A 61 -6.14 -1.41 -5.59
C SER A 61 -5.18 -1.32 -4.41
N LEU A 62 -4.39 -0.24 -4.31
CA LEU A 62 -3.56 0.00 -3.12
C LEU A 62 -4.40 0.28 -1.86
N LYS A 63 -5.53 0.97 -2.01
CA LYS A 63 -6.48 1.13 -0.92
C LYS A 63 -7.02 -0.21 -0.43
N LEU A 64 -7.42 -1.09 -1.35
CA LEU A 64 -7.90 -2.43 -1.02
C LEU A 64 -6.81 -3.26 -0.32
N LEU A 65 -5.55 -3.18 -0.77
CA LEU A 65 -4.42 -3.80 -0.09
C LEU A 65 -4.35 -3.37 1.38
N VAL A 66 -4.34 -2.06 1.65
CA VAL A 66 -4.23 -1.50 3.01
C VAL A 66 -5.39 -1.98 3.88
N GLU A 67 -6.62 -1.88 3.39
CA GLU A 67 -7.81 -2.29 4.16
C GLU A 67 -7.80 -3.78 4.51
N GLU A 68 -7.44 -4.65 3.58
CA GLU A 68 -7.36 -6.09 3.82
C GLU A 68 -6.15 -6.48 4.68
N PHE A 69 -5.04 -5.76 4.54
CA PHE A 69 -3.82 -5.98 5.32
C PHE A 69 -4.05 -5.66 6.81
N GLU A 70 -4.70 -4.54 7.12
CA GLU A 70 -4.99 -4.10 8.50
C GLU A 70 -6.07 -4.95 9.19
N LYS A 71 -6.98 -5.57 8.42
CA LYS A 71 -7.98 -6.50 8.98
C LYS A 71 -7.38 -7.80 9.51
N ARG A 72 -6.14 -8.13 9.16
CA ARG A 72 -5.53 -9.41 9.56
C ARG A 72 -5.36 -9.46 11.09
N PRO A 73 -5.80 -10.53 11.77
CA PRO A 73 -5.91 -10.54 13.24
C PRO A 73 -4.64 -10.11 13.98
N LYS A 74 -3.48 -10.66 13.60
CA LYS A 74 -2.19 -10.32 14.23
C LYS A 74 -1.70 -8.91 13.90
N ILE A 75 -2.01 -8.41 12.70
CA ILE A 75 -1.65 -7.05 12.30
C ILE A 75 -2.54 -6.06 13.03
N LYS A 76 -3.85 -6.29 13.06
CA LYS A 76 -4.81 -5.51 13.82
C LYS A 76 -4.41 -5.43 15.30
N GLU A 77 -4.11 -6.57 15.92
CA GLU A 77 -3.65 -6.65 17.31
C GLU A 77 -2.38 -5.81 17.54
N TYR A 78 -1.40 -5.92 16.63
CA TYR A 78 -0.19 -5.11 16.69
C TYR A 78 -0.48 -3.61 16.55
N LEU A 79 -1.25 -3.20 15.53
CA LEU A 79 -1.60 -1.79 15.29
C LEU A 79 -2.41 -1.19 16.44
N ASP A 80 -3.32 -1.95 17.03
CA ASP A 80 -4.08 -1.51 18.21
C ASP A 80 -3.20 -1.40 19.47
N SER A 81 -2.09 -2.15 19.56
CA SER A 81 -1.10 -2.01 20.65
C SER A 81 -0.22 -0.77 20.55
N LEU A 82 -0.16 -0.12 19.38
CA LEU A 82 0.60 1.11 19.15
C LEU A 82 -0.19 2.38 19.50
N LYS A 83 -1.50 2.26 19.75
CA LYS A 83 -2.38 3.36 20.18
C LYS A 83 -2.33 3.54 21.70
#